data_AF-A0AA39JG26-F1
#
_entry.id   AF-A0AA39JG26-F1
#
_cell.length_a   1.000
_cell.length_b   1.000
_cell.length_c   1.000
_cell.angle_alpha   90.00
_cell.angle_beta   90.00
_cell.angle_gamma   90.00
#
_symmetry.space_group_name_H-M   'P 1'
#
loop_
_entity.id
_entity.type
_entity.pdbx_description
1 polymer ?
#
loop_
_entity_poly.entity_id
_entity_poly.type
_entity_poly.pdbx_seq_one_letter_code
_entity_poly.pdbx_strand_id
1 'polypeptide(L)'
;MVLFPVPRCLRMSSPLVTLVSNASEQADVTPEEYRDTLRACCRDYWDWSLLVNLAHEYFIHLGLAMYDLSQTGHTTGGGETPQTPHFQSLEEIQATLGTSGHSGQKELIMLAGERDGKYCLVTNLLFQFRHGVLGTPTVKVKLAHICPTKLANPENPLVHETFSVFWDDEGLPKRFADLVNRPENCMLIWSDPRDYFAEMCWAIEAIPIEETWRYHFIKVGGPTFPFEPASGTQIRFGVEGGTFKEAVPLPSPDLCNIRLAVTKVMRFSGAAEVVDSWRWDYEEGPDAIGGVLGHPYADMIAMETRSTTWKCQ
;
A
#
# COMPACT_ATOMS: atom_id res chain seq x y z
N MET A 1 6.06 -12.51 15.38
CA MET A 1 7.02 -13.07 14.40
C MET A 1 6.20 -13.81 13.36
N VAL A 2 5.91 -13.16 12.23
CA VAL A 2 5.13 -13.76 11.14
C VAL A 2 6.13 -14.48 10.25
N LEU A 3 6.08 -15.81 10.24
CA LEU A 3 6.82 -16.63 9.28
C LEU A 3 6.13 -16.48 7.93
N PHE A 4 6.80 -15.86 6.96
CA PHE A 4 6.31 -15.81 5.59
C PHE A 4 6.36 -17.23 4.98
N PRO A 5 5.33 -17.64 4.22
CA PRO A 5 5.39 -18.89 3.47
C PRO A 5 6.49 -18.81 2.41
N VAL A 6 7.27 -19.89 2.27
CA VAL A 6 8.27 -20.03 1.22
C VAL A 6 7.55 -20.06 -0.14
N PRO A 7 7.87 -19.16 -1.09
CA PRO A 7 7.29 -19.15 -2.44
C PRO A 7 7.31 -20.54 -3.08
N ARG A 8 6.24 -20.93 -3.81
CA ARG A 8 6.14 -22.26 -4.45
C ARG A 8 7.32 -22.57 -5.38
N CYS A 9 7.91 -21.56 -5.99
CA CYS A 9 9.11 -21.64 -6.84
C CYS A 9 10.42 -21.99 -6.09
N LEU A 10 10.44 -21.91 -4.75
CA LEU A 10 11.59 -22.30 -3.91
C LEU A 10 11.45 -23.70 -3.31
N ARG A 11 10.46 -24.51 -3.74
CA ARG A 11 10.31 -25.93 -3.33
C ARG A 11 11.32 -26.89 -3.98
N MET A 12 12.50 -26.41 -4.39
CA MET A 12 13.60 -27.27 -4.85
C MET A 12 14.74 -27.30 -3.82
N SER A 13 14.86 -28.45 -3.15
CA SER A 13 15.95 -28.96 -2.30
C SER A 13 16.54 -28.07 -1.18
N SER A 14 16.05 -28.34 0.04
CA SER A 14 16.68 -28.68 1.34
C SER A 14 17.79 -27.86 2.06
N PRO A 15 18.96 -27.42 1.55
CA PRO A 15 19.97 -26.80 2.43
C PRO A 15 19.77 -25.29 2.70
N LEU A 16 19.23 -24.56 1.71
CA LEU A 16 19.17 -23.09 1.73
C LEU A 16 17.98 -22.56 2.53
N VAL A 17 16.85 -23.29 2.51
CA VAL A 17 15.71 -23.04 3.40
C VAL A 17 16.16 -23.15 4.85
N THR A 18 16.99 -24.14 5.19
CA THR A 18 17.56 -24.29 6.54
C THR A 18 18.54 -23.15 6.88
N LEU A 19 19.35 -22.70 5.93
CA LEU A 19 20.30 -21.59 6.12
C LEU A 19 19.57 -20.25 6.35
N VAL A 20 18.55 -19.95 5.55
CA VAL A 20 17.72 -18.73 5.66
C VAL A 20 16.82 -18.78 6.89
N SER A 21 16.27 -19.95 7.24
CA SER A 21 15.43 -20.11 8.43
C SER A 21 16.22 -19.97 9.74
N ASN A 22 17.50 -20.34 9.73
CA ASN A 22 18.37 -20.26 10.91
C ASN A 22 19.13 -18.92 11.03
N ALA A 23 18.95 -17.98 10.09
CA ALA A 23 19.61 -16.68 10.13
C ALA A 23 19.25 -15.86 11.39
N SER A 24 18.05 -16.09 11.96
CA SER A 24 17.64 -15.45 13.21
C SER A 24 18.37 -15.98 14.46
N GLU A 25 19.01 -17.14 14.38
CA GLU A 25 19.79 -17.75 15.47
C GLU A 25 21.30 -17.47 15.35
N GLN A 26 21.75 -16.86 14.24
CA GLN A 26 23.15 -16.54 13.95
C GLN A 26 23.45 -15.08 14.32
N ALA A 27 23.48 -14.78 15.61
CA ALA A 27 23.71 -13.43 16.13
C ALA A 27 25.08 -12.82 15.78
N ASP A 28 26.04 -13.62 15.28
CA ASP A 28 27.44 -13.23 15.06
C ASP A 28 27.84 -13.12 13.58
N VAL A 29 26.92 -13.28 12.62
CA VAL A 29 27.23 -13.20 11.19
C VAL A 29 26.94 -11.81 10.67
N THR A 30 27.98 -11.11 10.20
CA THR A 30 27.79 -9.79 9.55
C THR A 30 27.04 -9.93 8.22
N PRO A 31 26.29 -8.90 7.76
CA PRO A 31 25.64 -8.93 6.45
C PRO A 31 26.61 -9.26 5.30
N GLU A 32 27.86 -8.80 5.40
CA GLU A 32 28.94 -9.07 4.45
C GLU A 32 29.34 -10.55 4.46
N GLU A 33 29.54 -11.15 5.64
CA GLU A 33 29.85 -12.58 5.79
C GLU A 33 28.69 -13.47 5.33
N TYR A 34 27.44 -13.08 5.61
CA TYR A 34 26.27 -13.80 5.13
C TYR A 34 26.19 -13.78 3.60
N ARG A 35 26.37 -12.59 2.99
CA ARG A 35 26.42 -12.41 1.53
C ARG A 35 27.55 -13.23 0.91
N ASP A 36 28.74 -13.18 1.48
CA ASP A 36 29.91 -13.84 0.92
C ASP A 36 29.85 -15.37 1.12
N THR A 37 29.23 -15.84 2.21
CA THR A 37 28.89 -17.25 2.42
C THR A 37 27.84 -17.73 1.42
N LEU A 38 26.76 -16.98 1.20
CA LEU A 38 25.78 -17.28 0.15
C LEU A 38 26.45 -17.32 -1.23
N ARG A 39 27.29 -16.32 -1.56
CA ARG A 39 28.03 -16.28 -2.82
C ARG A 39 29.01 -17.44 -2.98
N ALA A 40 29.64 -17.91 -1.90
CA ALA A 40 30.55 -19.05 -1.93
C ALA A 40 29.79 -20.37 -2.07
N CYS A 41 28.71 -20.57 -1.32
CA CYS A 41 27.85 -21.76 -1.40
C CYS A 41 27.16 -21.88 -2.77
N CYS A 42 26.80 -20.76 -3.38
CA CYS A 42 26.06 -20.72 -4.65
C CYS A 42 26.96 -20.56 -5.89
N ARG A 43 28.29 -20.41 -5.73
CA ARG A 43 29.20 -20.09 -6.86
C ARG A 43 29.29 -21.20 -7.91
N ASP A 44 29.18 -22.46 -7.49
CA ASP A 44 29.45 -23.61 -8.34
C ASP A 44 28.19 -24.43 -8.71
N TYR A 45 27.03 -24.14 -8.11
CA TYR A 45 25.83 -25.00 -8.22
C TYR A 45 24.48 -24.27 -8.35
N TRP A 46 24.45 -22.93 -8.33
CA TRP A 46 23.19 -22.19 -8.31
C TRP A 46 22.94 -21.43 -9.59
N ASP A 47 21.80 -21.71 -10.22
CA ASP A 47 21.28 -20.89 -11.30
C ASP A 47 20.68 -19.60 -10.71
N TRP A 48 21.50 -18.55 -10.67
CA TRP A 48 21.08 -17.21 -10.24
C TRP A 48 19.98 -16.62 -11.11
N SER A 49 19.75 -17.13 -12.33
CA SER A 49 18.69 -16.64 -13.20
C SER A 49 17.32 -16.80 -12.53
N LEU A 50 17.08 -17.84 -11.74
CA LEU A 50 15.82 -18.04 -11.03
C LEU A 50 15.56 -16.94 -10.00
N LEU A 51 16.58 -16.59 -9.20
CA LEU A 51 16.44 -15.53 -8.19
C LEU A 51 16.31 -14.15 -8.84
N VAL A 52 17.08 -13.91 -9.91
CA VAL A 52 17.02 -12.66 -10.67
C VAL A 52 15.66 -12.51 -11.35
N ASN A 53 15.15 -13.57 -11.98
CA ASN A 53 13.82 -13.56 -12.60
C ASN A 53 12.74 -13.36 -11.52
N LEU A 54 12.81 -14.06 -10.39
CA LEU A 54 11.86 -13.85 -9.29
C LEU A 54 11.86 -12.40 -8.79
N ALA A 55 13.05 -11.81 -8.58
CA ALA A 55 13.19 -10.42 -8.15
C ALA A 55 12.68 -9.44 -9.21
N HIS A 56 12.93 -9.73 -10.49
CA HIS A 56 12.45 -8.96 -11.63
C HIS A 56 10.93 -8.97 -11.73
N GLU A 57 10.30 -10.15 -11.72
CA GLU A 57 8.84 -10.32 -11.75
C GLU A 57 8.19 -9.64 -10.54
N TYR A 58 8.75 -9.83 -9.34
CA TYR A 58 8.27 -9.16 -8.13
C TYR A 58 8.33 -7.64 -8.26
N PHE A 59 9.48 -7.11 -8.68
CA PHE A 59 9.67 -5.67 -8.82
C PHE A 59 8.70 -5.07 -9.83
N ILE A 60 8.59 -5.67 -11.02
CA ILE A 60 7.76 -5.14 -12.11
C ILE A 60 6.28 -5.27 -11.80
N HIS A 61 5.81 -6.45 -11.40
CA HIS A 61 4.38 -6.72 -11.32
C HIS A 61 3.77 -6.39 -9.96
N LEU A 62 4.54 -6.43 -8.87
CA LEU A 62 4.01 -6.14 -7.54
C LEU A 62 4.61 -4.87 -6.93
N GLY A 63 5.93 -4.71 -7.00
CA GLY A 63 6.64 -3.54 -6.47
C GLY A 63 6.17 -2.23 -7.10
N LEU A 64 6.29 -2.12 -8.41
CA LEU A 64 5.87 -0.95 -9.18
C LEU A 64 4.36 -0.75 -9.21
N ALA A 65 3.59 -1.83 -9.16
CA ALA A 65 2.13 -1.76 -9.09
C ALA A 65 1.64 -1.27 -7.71
N MET A 66 2.40 -1.52 -6.65
CA MET A 66 2.19 -0.91 -5.34
C MET A 66 2.78 0.51 -5.26
N TYR A 67 3.82 0.81 -6.03
CA TYR A 67 4.42 2.15 -6.01
C TYR A 67 3.52 3.14 -6.75
N ASP A 68 3.08 4.18 -6.06
CA ASP A 68 2.10 5.10 -6.62
C ASP A 68 2.76 6.41 -7.08
N LEU A 69 3.13 6.45 -8.36
CA LEU A 69 3.74 7.62 -9.00
C LEU A 69 2.73 8.65 -9.50
N SER A 70 1.45 8.30 -9.63
CA SER A 70 0.42 9.25 -10.10
C SER A 70 0.05 10.27 -9.03
N GLN A 71 0.33 9.94 -7.77
CA GLN A 71 -0.12 10.69 -6.61
C GLN A 71 0.80 11.83 -6.18
N THR A 72 2.01 11.94 -6.76
CA THR A 72 3.05 12.87 -6.32
C THR A 72 3.32 14.04 -7.27
N GLY A 73 2.55 14.15 -8.36
CA GLY A 73 2.49 15.38 -9.16
C GLY A 73 1.68 16.44 -8.42
N HIS A 74 2.16 17.69 -8.41
CA HIS A 74 1.41 18.87 -8.00
C HIS A 74 0.17 19.07 -8.88
N THR A 75 -0.83 18.18 -8.78
CA THR A 75 -2.15 18.46 -9.31
C THR A 75 -2.77 19.50 -8.39
N THR A 76 -2.65 20.75 -8.83
CA THR A 76 -3.50 21.89 -8.49
C THR A 76 -4.94 21.66 -8.94
N GLY A 77 -5.46 20.43 -8.74
CA GLY A 77 -6.87 20.13 -8.87
C GLY A 77 -7.58 20.78 -7.68
N GLY A 78 -8.34 21.82 -7.98
CA GLY A 78 -9.31 22.43 -7.07
C GLY A 78 -10.37 21.40 -6.68
N GLY A 79 -10.01 20.47 -5.81
CA GLY A 79 -10.94 19.57 -5.16
C GLY A 79 -11.75 20.39 -4.17
N GLU A 80 -13.04 20.53 -4.43
CA GLU A 80 -14.02 21.02 -3.47
C GLU A 80 -13.71 20.45 -2.09
N THR A 81 -13.67 21.31 -1.08
CA THR A 81 -13.54 20.89 0.32
C THR A 81 -14.65 19.86 0.58
N PRO A 82 -14.32 18.60 0.93
CA PRO A 82 -15.35 17.61 1.18
C PRO A 82 -16.30 18.15 2.23
N GLN A 83 -17.61 18.13 1.94
CA GLN A 83 -18.58 18.44 2.99
C GLN A 83 -18.38 17.45 4.13
N THR A 84 -18.58 17.91 5.36
CA THR A 84 -18.53 17.05 6.55
C THR A 84 -19.34 15.78 6.28
N PRO A 85 -18.75 14.58 6.43
CA PRO A 85 -19.48 13.33 6.30
C PRO A 85 -20.68 13.38 7.24
N HIS A 86 -21.89 13.24 6.70
CA HIS A 86 -23.08 13.11 7.52
C HIS A 86 -24.05 12.20 6.79
N PHE A 87 -24.03 10.92 7.13
CA PHE A 87 -25.10 10.00 6.76
C PHE A 87 -26.33 10.30 7.62
N GLN A 88 -27.51 10.22 7.01
CA GLN A 88 -28.78 10.43 7.71
C GLN A 88 -29.34 9.11 8.25
N SER A 89 -28.93 7.97 7.67
CA SER A 89 -29.39 6.64 8.11
C SER A 89 -28.41 5.51 7.80
N LEU A 90 -28.65 4.34 8.41
CA LEU A 90 -27.91 3.11 8.12
C LEU A 90 -28.18 2.59 6.71
N GLU A 91 -29.39 2.78 6.19
CA GLU A 91 -29.77 2.38 4.83
C GLU A 91 -28.96 3.17 3.79
N GLU A 92 -28.64 4.44 4.06
CA GLU A 92 -27.79 5.25 3.19
C GLU A 92 -26.36 4.69 3.13
N ILE A 93 -25.81 4.26 4.28
CA ILE A 93 -24.50 3.60 4.36
C ILE A 93 -24.53 2.26 3.62
N GLN A 94 -25.55 1.43 3.85
CA GLN A 94 -25.70 0.15 3.19
C GLN A 94 -25.86 0.28 1.68
N ALA A 95 -26.64 1.27 1.21
CA ALA A 95 -26.77 1.58 -0.20
C ALA A 95 -25.43 2.02 -0.81
N THR A 96 -24.67 2.84 -0.08
CA THR A 96 -23.35 3.31 -0.52
C THR A 96 -22.32 2.17 -0.55
N LEU A 97 -22.37 1.24 0.40
CA LEU A 97 -21.52 0.04 0.43
C LEU A 97 -21.93 -1.00 -0.63
N GLY A 98 -23.22 -1.06 -0.97
CA GLY A 98 -23.79 -2.02 -1.91
C GLY A 98 -23.49 -1.74 -3.38
N THR A 99 -22.96 -0.57 -3.72
CA THR A 99 -22.52 -0.21 -5.09
C THR A 99 -21.10 -0.75 -5.37
N SER A 100 -20.95 -2.07 -5.32
CA SER A 100 -19.66 -2.75 -5.55
C SER A 100 -18.97 -2.25 -6.83
N GLY A 101 -17.73 -1.77 -6.68
CA GLY A 101 -16.89 -1.28 -7.79
C GLY A 101 -17.20 0.14 -8.30
N HIS A 102 -18.26 0.79 -7.82
CA HIS A 102 -18.75 2.07 -8.33
C HIS A 102 -18.75 3.21 -7.29
N SER A 103 -18.34 2.96 -6.04
CA SER A 103 -18.23 4.02 -5.04
C SER A 103 -17.20 5.04 -5.51
N GLY A 104 -17.68 6.24 -5.84
CA GLY A 104 -16.80 7.35 -6.21
C GLY A 104 -15.90 7.74 -5.05
N GLN A 105 -14.86 8.51 -5.36
CA GLN A 105 -13.91 9.00 -4.36
C GLN A 105 -14.62 9.79 -3.24
N LYS A 106 -15.73 10.45 -3.56
CA LYS A 106 -16.54 11.22 -2.61
C LYS A 106 -17.24 10.32 -1.60
N GLU A 107 -17.88 9.25 -2.06
CA GLU A 107 -18.58 8.27 -1.24
C GLU A 107 -17.61 7.56 -0.29
N LEU A 108 -16.42 7.20 -0.79
CA LEU A 108 -15.37 6.61 0.04
C LEU A 108 -14.83 7.59 1.10
N ILE A 109 -14.69 8.88 0.77
CA ILE A 109 -14.34 9.91 1.76
C ILE A 109 -15.43 10.02 2.82
N MET A 110 -16.70 9.96 2.43
CA MET A 110 -17.81 10.01 3.39
C MET A 110 -17.82 8.79 4.30
N LEU A 111 -17.72 7.58 3.75
CA LEU A 111 -17.67 6.34 4.54
C LEU A 111 -16.47 6.31 5.49
N ALA A 112 -15.27 6.61 4.99
CA ALA A 112 -14.06 6.63 5.83
C ALA A 112 -14.12 7.74 6.88
N GLY A 113 -14.77 8.87 6.57
CA GLY A 113 -14.99 9.95 7.54
C GLY A 113 -16.05 9.61 8.60
N GLU A 114 -17.10 8.88 8.24
CA GLU A 114 -18.04 8.30 9.20
C GLU A 114 -17.35 7.28 10.10
N ARG A 115 -16.44 6.47 9.56
CA ARG A 115 -15.66 5.50 10.33
C ARG A 115 -14.67 6.15 11.29
N ASP A 116 -13.82 7.05 10.80
CA ASP A 116 -12.62 7.50 11.52
C ASP A 116 -12.76 8.91 12.13
N GLY A 117 -13.80 9.65 11.75
CA GLY A 117 -14.07 10.98 12.28
C GLY A 117 -13.30 12.08 11.56
N LYS A 118 -12.92 13.11 12.32
CA LYS A 118 -12.44 14.39 11.77
C LYS A 118 -10.93 14.61 11.87
N TYR A 119 -10.17 13.63 12.36
CA TYR A 119 -8.74 13.75 12.58
C TYR A 119 -7.95 12.87 11.61
N CYS A 120 -6.78 13.34 11.21
CA CYS A 120 -5.80 12.51 10.52
C CYS A 120 -5.33 11.40 11.45
N LEU A 121 -5.58 10.15 11.06
CA LEU A 121 -5.29 8.96 11.85
C LEU A 121 -3.81 8.81 12.26
N VAL A 122 -2.90 9.39 11.48
CA VAL A 122 -1.45 9.25 11.66
C VAL A 122 -0.88 10.41 12.48
N THR A 123 -1.32 11.64 12.22
CA THR A 123 -0.73 12.86 12.82
C THR A 123 -1.62 13.49 13.90
N ASN A 124 -2.85 13.00 14.06
CA ASN A 124 -3.87 13.55 14.95
C ASN A 124 -4.25 15.02 14.68
N LEU A 125 -3.92 15.54 13.48
CA LEU A 125 -4.29 16.88 13.06
C LEU A 125 -5.75 16.93 12.60
N LEU A 126 -6.45 18.02 12.90
CA LEU A 126 -7.84 18.21 12.52
C LEU A 126 -7.97 18.45 11.01
N PHE A 127 -8.86 17.72 10.35
CA PHE A 127 -9.17 17.97 8.94
C PHE A 127 -10.02 19.23 8.74
N GLN A 128 -9.70 19.96 7.67
CA GLN A 128 -10.48 21.10 7.24
C GLN A 128 -11.68 20.65 6.39
N PHE A 129 -12.85 20.46 7.01
CA PHE A 129 -14.10 20.16 6.30
C PHE A 129 -14.93 21.41 5.96
N ARG A 130 -14.86 22.48 6.78
CA ARG A 130 -15.48 23.81 6.55
C ARG A 130 -14.63 24.91 7.20
N HIS A 131 -14.95 26.19 6.90
CA HIS A 131 -14.28 27.41 7.37
C HIS A 131 -13.56 27.23 8.71
N GLY A 132 -12.24 27.46 8.70
CA GLY A 132 -11.35 27.12 9.80
C GLY A 132 -11.85 27.70 11.11
N VAL A 133 -11.86 26.86 12.15
CA VAL A 133 -12.03 27.34 13.53
C VAL A 133 -10.80 28.17 13.86
N LEU A 134 -10.98 29.47 14.12
CA LEU A 134 -9.90 30.40 14.46
C LEU A 134 -9.01 29.79 15.58
N GLY A 135 -7.73 29.62 15.29
CA GLY A 135 -6.72 29.21 16.28
C GLY A 135 -6.35 27.71 16.32
N THR A 136 -7.01 26.84 15.54
CA THR A 136 -6.61 25.42 15.44
C THR A 136 -5.95 25.14 14.08
N PRO A 137 -4.73 24.56 14.03
CA PRO A 137 -4.15 24.10 12.78
C PRO A 137 -5.06 23.07 12.11
N THR A 138 -5.44 23.31 10.86
CA THR A 138 -6.26 22.37 10.08
C THR A 138 -5.51 21.93 8.82
N VAL A 139 -5.79 20.71 8.36
CA VAL A 139 -5.12 20.12 7.20
C VAL A 139 -6.11 19.61 6.16
N LYS A 140 -5.73 19.63 4.88
CA LYS A 140 -6.57 19.13 3.79
C LYS A 140 -6.65 17.60 3.86
N VAL A 141 -7.87 17.08 3.96
CA VAL A 141 -8.13 15.63 3.95
C VAL A 141 -7.84 15.04 2.57
N LYS A 142 -7.24 13.85 2.55
CA LYS A 142 -6.99 13.04 1.37
C LYS A 142 -7.43 11.60 1.67
N LEU A 143 -8.10 10.99 0.71
CA LEU A 143 -8.32 9.55 0.70
C LEU A 143 -7.04 8.87 0.22
N ALA A 144 -6.55 7.91 0.98
CA ALA A 144 -5.48 7.03 0.56
C ALA A 144 -5.99 5.60 0.50
N HIS A 145 -5.79 4.95 -0.64
CA HIS A 145 -5.96 3.52 -0.73
C HIS A 145 -4.76 2.83 -0.07
N ILE A 146 -4.99 1.77 0.71
CA ILE A 146 -3.93 1.00 1.38
C ILE A 146 -3.12 0.25 0.32
N CYS A 147 -3.81 -0.40 -0.60
CA CYS A 147 -3.24 -0.97 -1.82
C CYS A 147 -3.80 -0.21 -3.03
N PRO A 148 -2.96 0.24 -3.98
CA PRO A 148 -3.41 0.98 -5.15
C PRO A 148 -4.47 0.23 -5.97
N THR A 149 -5.39 0.99 -6.56
CA THR A 149 -6.52 0.42 -7.29
C THR A 149 -6.11 -0.34 -8.57
N LYS A 150 -4.97 0.04 -9.17
CA LYS A 150 -4.40 -0.62 -10.36
C LYS A 150 -4.07 -2.10 -10.16
N LEU A 151 -3.92 -2.55 -8.93
CA LEU A 151 -3.70 -3.97 -8.60
C LEU A 151 -4.96 -4.83 -8.79
N ALA A 152 -6.14 -4.23 -8.81
CA ALA A 152 -7.40 -4.94 -9.01
C ALA A 152 -7.73 -5.15 -10.48
N ASN A 153 -6.88 -4.70 -11.40
CA ASN A 153 -7.17 -4.78 -12.82
C ASN A 153 -7.22 -6.25 -13.26
N PRO A 154 -8.38 -6.77 -13.71
CA PRO A 154 -8.47 -8.13 -14.24
C PRO A 154 -7.74 -8.31 -15.57
N GLU A 155 -7.43 -7.21 -16.27
CA GLU A 155 -6.72 -7.22 -17.55
C GLU A 155 -5.19 -7.33 -17.39
N ASN A 156 -4.67 -7.27 -16.16
CA ASN A 156 -3.25 -7.51 -15.88
C ASN A 156 -3.05 -8.87 -15.17
N PRO A 157 -3.12 -10.00 -15.90
CA PRO A 157 -3.01 -11.33 -15.31
C PRO A 157 -1.68 -11.57 -14.60
N LEU A 158 -0.62 -10.83 -14.97
CA LEU A 158 0.72 -10.98 -14.38
C LEU A 158 0.76 -10.51 -12.92
N VAL A 159 -0.04 -9.51 -12.54
CA VAL A 159 -0.20 -9.09 -11.14
C VAL A 159 -0.85 -10.21 -10.32
N HIS A 160 -1.91 -10.82 -10.85
CA HIS A 160 -2.63 -11.92 -10.20
C HIS A 160 -1.78 -13.20 -10.08
N GLU A 161 -1.01 -13.52 -11.12
CA GLU A 161 -0.04 -14.62 -11.11
C GLU A 161 1.06 -14.37 -10.07
N THR A 162 1.59 -13.14 -10.01
CA THR A 162 2.57 -12.73 -9.01
C THR A 162 2.00 -12.87 -7.60
N PHE A 163 0.78 -12.40 -7.33
CA PHE A 163 0.12 -12.64 -6.03
C PHE A 163 0.05 -14.12 -5.68
N SER A 164 -0.29 -14.98 -6.64
CA SER A 164 -0.40 -16.44 -6.43
C SER A 164 0.96 -17.12 -6.19
N VAL A 165 2.06 -16.52 -6.67
CA VAL A 165 3.42 -17.00 -6.43
C VAL A 165 3.91 -16.62 -5.01
N PHE A 166 3.57 -15.42 -4.55
CA PHE A 166 4.05 -14.88 -3.27
C PHE A 166 3.12 -15.14 -2.08
N TRP A 167 1.83 -15.41 -2.33
CA TRP A 167 0.86 -15.80 -1.32
C TRP A 167 0.24 -17.16 -1.64
N ASP A 168 0.22 -18.06 -0.65
CA ASP A 168 -0.43 -19.37 -0.77
C ASP A 168 -1.95 -19.25 -0.59
N ASP A 169 -2.57 -18.35 -1.35
CA ASP A 169 -3.99 -18.05 -1.30
C ASP A 169 -4.53 -17.73 -2.70
N GLU A 170 -5.04 -18.76 -3.37
CA GLU A 170 -5.63 -18.68 -4.71
C GLU A 170 -6.88 -17.78 -4.76
N GLY A 171 -7.50 -17.48 -3.60
CA GLY A 171 -8.64 -16.57 -3.50
C GLY A 171 -8.24 -15.10 -3.30
N LEU A 172 -6.99 -14.82 -2.94
CA LEU A 172 -6.52 -13.46 -2.66
C LEU A 172 -6.76 -12.47 -3.80
N PRO A 173 -6.50 -12.80 -5.08
CA PRO A 173 -6.67 -11.82 -6.15
C PRO A 173 -8.15 -11.46 -6.38
N LYS A 174 -9.05 -12.44 -6.24
CA LYS A 174 -10.51 -12.20 -6.29
C LYS A 174 -10.96 -11.32 -5.12
N ARG A 175 -10.51 -11.63 -3.89
CA ARG A 175 -10.81 -10.81 -2.72
C ARG A 175 -10.27 -9.39 -2.88
N PHE A 176 -9.09 -9.23 -3.48
CA PHE A 176 -8.53 -7.91 -3.76
C PHE A 176 -9.41 -7.11 -4.72
N ALA A 177 -9.85 -7.73 -5.81
CA ALA A 177 -10.76 -7.10 -6.76
C ALA A 177 -12.08 -6.67 -6.11
N ASP A 178 -12.61 -7.47 -5.20
CA ASP A 178 -13.82 -7.15 -4.45
C ASP A 178 -13.62 -5.99 -3.46
N LEU A 179 -12.40 -5.81 -2.92
CA LEU A 179 -12.06 -4.82 -1.89
C LEU A 179 -11.52 -3.50 -2.42
N VAL A 180 -11.17 -3.42 -3.70
CA VAL A 180 -10.35 -2.32 -4.25
C VAL A 180 -10.91 -0.91 -3.96
N ASN A 181 -12.21 -0.72 -4.21
CA ASN A 181 -12.94 0.53 -4.01
C ASN A 181 -13.90 0.40 -2.83
N ARG A 182 -13.43 -0.18 -1.73
CA ARG A 182 -14.20 -0.33 -0.49
C ARG A 182 -13.51 0.35 0.70
N PRO A 183 -14.25 0.73 1.76
CA PRO A 183 -13.66 1.31 2.96
C PRO A 183 -12.55 0.46 3.58
N GLU A 184 -12.62 -0.85 3.43
CA GLU A 184 -11.61 -1.84 3.85
C GLU A 184 -10.24 -1.59 3.21
N ASN A 185 -10.17 -0.96 2.03
CA ASN A 185 -8.93 -0.61 1.34
C ASN A 185 -8.61 0.88 1.45
N CYS A 186 -9.27 1.64 2.32
CA CYS A 186 -9.14 3.10 2.36
C CYS A 186 -8.88 3.64 3.77
N MET A 187 -8.20 4.78 3.84
CA MET A 187 -8.07 5.59 5.05
C MET A 187 -8.06 7.09 4.71
N LEU A 188 -8.47 7.91 5.68
CA LEU A 188 -8.33 9.36 5.59
C LEU A 188 -7.05 9.82 6.26
N ILE A 189 -6.22 10.54 5.51
CA ILE A 189 -4.95 11.10 5.97
C ILE A 189 -4.69 12.48 5.33
N TRP A 190 -3.71 13.22 5.84
CA TRP A 190 -3.26 14.48 5.24
C TRP A 190 -2.29 14.24 4.07
N SER A 191 -2.07 15.22 3.20
CA SER A 191 -1.19 15.17 2.02
C SER A 191 0.19 14.64 2.33
N ASP A 192 0.88 15.19 3.32
CA ASP A 192 2.27 14.82 3.59
C ASP A 192 2.39 13.33 3.94
N PRO A 193 1.74 12.80 5.00
CA PRO A 193 1.81 11.37 5.30
C PRO A 193 1.29 10.51 4.14
N ARG A 194 0.35 11.00 3.33
CA ARG A 194 -0.18 10.28 2.17
C ARG A 194 0.84 10.13 1.06
N ASP A 195 1.59 11.18 0.76
CA ASP A 195 2.60 11.15 -0.29
C ASP A 195 3.77 10.24 0.14
N TYR A 196 4.20 10.32 1.40
CA TYR A 196 5.18 9.37 1.95
C TYR A 196 4.64 7.93 2.03
N PHE A 197 3.33 7.73 2.17
CA PHE A 197 2.73 6.40 2.10
C PHE A 197 2.78 5.84 0.68
N ALA A 198 2.46 6.67 -0.32
CA ALA A 198 2.52 6.34 -1.75
C ALA A 198 3.95 5.95 -2.17
N GLU A 199 4.95 6.69 -1.67
CA GLU A 199 6.38 6.44 -1.83
C GLU A 199 6.89 5.26 -0.98
N MET A 200 6.03 4.52 -0.27
CA MET A 200 6.45 3.39 0.56
C MET A 200 7.45 3.75 1.68
N CYS A 201 7.41 4.98 2.20
CA CYS A 201 8.27 5.36 3.34
C CYS A 201 7.76 4.76 4.66
N TRP A 202 6.46 4.47 4.73
CA TRP A 202 5.82 3.83 5.87
C TRP A 202 4.65 2.96 5.42
N ALA A 203 4.20 2.07 6.31
CA ALA A 203 3.05 1.19 6.08
C ALA A 203 2.32 0.89 7.40
N ILE A 204 1.25 0.09 7.33
CA ILE A 204 0.45 -0.31 8.49
C ILE A 204 0.69 -1.80 8.76
N GLU A 205 1.05 -2.14 9.99
CA GLU A 205 1.06 -3.52 10.45
C GLU A 205 -0.24 -3.83 11.20
N ALA A 206 -0.97 -4.85 10.73
CA ALA A 206 -2.16 -5.35 11.40
C ALA A 206 -1.80 -6.64 12.17
N ILE A 207 -1.90 -6.58 13.49
CA ILE A 207 -1.57 -7.67 14.41
C ILE A 207 -2.87 -8.25 14.97
N PRO A 208 -3.09 -9.58 14.87
CA PRO A 208 -4.28 -10.21 15.45
C PRO A 208 -4.17 -10.23 16.97
N ILE A 209 -5.23 -9.81 17.65
CA ILE A 209 -5.34 -9.81 19.11
C ILE A 209 -6.73 -10.30 19.48
N GLU A 210 -6.75 -11.53 20.02
CA GLU A 210 -7.98 -12.27 20.29
C GLU A 210 -8.82 -12.39 19.00
N GLU A 211 -10.04 -11.89 19.01
CA GLU A 211 -10.97 -11.89 17.87
C GLU A 211 -10.93 -10.58 17.06
N THR A 212 -9.93 -9.73 17.31
CA THR A 212 -9.81 -8.39 16.71
C THR A 212 -8.42 -8.12 16.15
N TRP A 213 -8.22 -6.94 15.56
CA TRP A 213 -6.95 -6.52 14.98
C TRP A 213 -6.49 -5.19 15.55
N ARG A 214 -5.19 -5.07 15.87
CA ARG A 214 -4.54 -3.80 16.19
C ARG A 214 -3.65 -3.37 15.04
N TYR A 215 -3.79 -2.10 14.65
CA TYR A 215 -3.05 -1.50 13.56
C TYR A 215 -1.95 -0.61 14.10
N HIS A 216 -0.75 -0.71 13.54
CA HIS A 216 0.41 0.07 13.98
C HIS A 216 1.06 0.76 12.79
N PHE A 217 1.45 2.01 12.99
CA PHE A 217 2.28 2.75 12.06
C PHE A 217 3.68 2.15 12.04
N ILE A 218 4.18 1.76 10.87
CA ILE A 218 5.53 1.23 10.70
C ILE A 218 6.32 2.15 9.76
N LYS A 219 7.33 2.81 10.30
CA LYS A 219 8.36 3.48 9.49
C LYS A 219 9.24 2.42 8.84
N VAL A 220 9.42 2.50 7.53
CA VAL A 220 10.25 1.55 6.77
C VAL A 220 11.46 2.24 6.15
N GLY A 221 11.33 3.51 5.78
CA GLY A 221 12.44 4.31 5.25
C GLY A 221 12.02 5.72 4.84
N GLY A 222 12.89 6.38 4.07
CA GLY A 222 12.64 7.71 3.51
C GLY A 222 12.59 8.86 4.52
N PRO A 223 12.32 10.10 4.06
CA PRO A 223 12.28 11.29 4.90
C PRO A 223 11.17 11.25 5.94
N THR A 224 11.33 12.02 7.03
CA THR A 224 10.29 12.20 8.06
C THR A 224 9.35 13.33 7.67
N PHE A 225 8.05 13.20 7.99
CA PHE A 225 7.07 14.28 7.84
C PHE A 225 6.69 14.96 9.16
N PRO A 226 6.09 16.17 9.14
CA PRO A 226 5.65 16.84 10.35
C PRO A 226 4.67 16.00 11.16
N PHE A 227 4.90 15.92 12.47
CA PHE A 227 4.08 15.12 13.40
C PHE A 227 4.06 13.61 13.06
N GLU A 228 5.09 13.10 12.37
CA GLU A 228 5.28 11.67 12.15
C GLU A 228 5.32 10.94 13.51
N PRO A 229 4.47 9.92 13.72
CA PRO A 229 4.49 9.14 14.95
C PRO A 229 5.71 8.21 14.96
N ALA A 230 6.13 7.78 16.16
CA ALA A 230 7.18 6.77 16.27
C ALA A 230 6.72 5.46 15.62
N SER A 231 7.64 4.74 14.97
CA SER A 231 7.36 3.39 14.46
C SER A 231 6.86 2.48 15.60
N GLY A 232 5.83 1.68 15.33
CA GLY A 232 5.10 0.90 16.32
C GLY A 232 3.96 1.64 17.03
N THR A 233 3.73 2.93 16.75
CA THR A 233 2.60 3.66 17.34
C THR A 233 1.28 3.08 16.85
N GLN A 234 0.35 2.80 17.76
CA GLN A 234 -0.97 2.26 17.42
C GLN A 234 -1.82 3.30 16.66
N ILE A 235 -2.35 2.91 15.51
CA ILE A 235 -3.38 3.63 14.76
C ILE A 235 -4.75 3.11 15.22
N ARG A 236 -5.64 4.03 15.62
CA ARG A 236 -6.96 3.70 16.16
C ARG A 236 -8.08 4.09 15.19
N PHE A 237 -8.44 3.18 14.31
CA PHE A 237 -9.61 3.32 13.44
C PHE A 237 -10.91 3.22 14.25
N GLY A 238 -11.98 3.86 13.78
CA GLY A 238 -13.31 3.69 14.39
C GLY A 238 -13.54 4.40 15.73
N VAL A 239 -12.52 5.03 16.36
CA VAL A 239 -12.70 5.57 17.73
C VAL A 239 -13.48 6.89 17.71
N GLU A 240 -13.05 7.83 16.87
CA GLU A 240 -13.63 9.19 16.76
C GLU A 240 -14.71 9.29 15.66
N GLY A 241 -15.17 8.15 15.14
CA GLY A 241 -16.17 8.08 14.09
C GLY A 241 -17.54 8.64 14.47
N GLY A 242 -18.39 8.79 13.46
CA GLY A 242 -19.78 9.23 13.58
C GLY A 242 -20.72 8.19 14.19
N THR A 243 -22.00 8.53 14.18
CA THR A 243 -23.09 7.72 14.78
C THR A 243 -23.12 6.29 14.26
N PHE A 244 -22.75 6.08 13.00
CA PHE A 244 -22.87 4.81 12.30
C PHE A 244 -21.51 4.18 11.99
N LYS A 245 -20.44 4.61 12.68
CA LYS A 245 -19.07 4.14 12.45
C LYS A 245 -18.91 2.61 12.46
N GLU A 246 -19.64 1.91 13.34
CA GLU A 246 -19.61 0.45 13.47
C GLU A 246 -20.20 -0.28 12.25
N ALA A 247 -21.00 0.41 11.42
CA ALA A 247 -21.53 -0.12 10.18
C ALA A 247 -20.55 0.02 9.00
N VAL A 248 -19.46 0.78 9.16
CA VAL A 248 -18.43 0.95 8.14
C VAL A 248 -17.23 0.06 8.48
N PRO A 249 -16.86 -0.89 7.60
CA PRO A 249 -15.74 -1.80 7.86
C PRO A 249 -14.41 -1.11 8.14
N LEU A 250 -13.66 -1.68 9.09
CA LEU A 250 -12.26 -1.31 9.34
C LEU A 250 -11.36 -1.74 8.16
N PRO A 251 -10.16 -1.15 8.04
CA PRO A 251 -9.18 -1.60 7.06
C PRO A 251 -8.94 -3.11 7.10
N SER A 252 -8.87 -3.74 5.92
CA SER A 252 -8.57 -5.16 5.81
C SER A 252 -7.13 -5.44 6.33
N PRO A 253 -6.97 -6.30 7.35
CA PRO A 253 -5.67 -6.69 7.87
C PRO A 253 -4.75 -7.29 6.79
N ASP A 254 -5.35 -8.06 5.87
CA ASP A 254 -4.63 -8.67 4.75
C ASP A 254 -4.02 -7.59 3.86
N LEU A 255 -4.81 -6.57 3.48
CA LEU A 255 -4.32 -5.48 2.63
C LEU A 255 -3.24 -4.66 3.33
N CYS A 256 -3.39 -4.37 4.62
CA CYS A 256 -2.35 -3.69 5.40
C CYS A 256 -1.04 -4.48 5.39
N ASN A 257 -1.10 -5.78 5.68
CA ASN A 257 0.08 -6.62 5.80
C ASN A 257 0.72 -6.95 4.43
N ILE A 258 -0.07 -7.08 3.37
CA ILE A 258 0.43 -7.17 1.99
C ILE A 258 1.18 -5.88 1.63
N ARG A 259 0.57 -4.71 1.87
CA ARG A 259 1.21 -3.41 1.63
C ARG A 259 2.54 -3.32 2.40
N LEU A 260 2.54 -3.67 3.69
CA LEU A 260 3.75 -3.65 4.52
C LEU A 260 4.85 -4.57 3.98
N ALA A 261 4.50 -5.80 3.57
CA ALA A 261 5.45 -6.75 3.02
C ALA A 261 6.09 -6.19 1.74
N VAL A 262 5.29 -5.64 0.83
CA VAL A 262 5.79 -5.05 -0.41
C VAL A 262 6.67 -3.85 -0.14
N THR A 263 6.24 -2.95 0.75
CA THR A 263 7.00 -1.79 1.17
C THR A 263 8.36 -2.18 1.77
N LYS A 264 8.42 -3.20 2.65
CA LYS A 264 9.68 -3.70 3.22
C LYS A 264 10.63 -4.22 2.13
N VAL A 265 10.14 -5.05 1.21
CA VAL A 265 11.00 -5.58 0.13
C VAL A 265 11.52 -4.44 -0.76
N MET A 266 10.66 -3.50 -1.15
CA MET A 266 11.05 -2.39 -2.01
C MET A 266 12.09 -1.47 -1.37
N ARG A 267 11.92 -1.10 -0.10
CA ARG A 267 12.86 -0.21 0.61
C ARG A 267 14.15 -0.94 1.03
N PHE A 268 14.06 -2.17 1.56
CA PHE A 268 15.26 -2.88 2.03
C PHE A 268 16.15 -3.40 0.89
N SER A 269 15.61 -3.59 -0.31
CA SER A 269 16.40 -3.93 -1.50
C SER A 269 17.02 -2.71 -2.19
N GLY A 270 16.66 -1.48 -1.79
CA GLY A 270 17.04 -0.25 -2.49
C GLY A 270 16.22 0.04 -3.75
N ALA A 271 15.24 -0.80 -4.07
CA ALA A 271 14.44 -0.68 -5.29
C ALA A 271 13.53 0.57 -5.26
N ALA A 272 13.02 0.95 -4.09
CA ALA A 272 12.25 2.18 -3.92
C ALA A 272 13.09 3.44 -4.21
N GLU A 273 14.35 3.47 -3.75
CA GLU A 273 15.28 4.57 -3.98
C GLU A 273 15.65 4.72 -5.46
N VAL A 274 15.74 3.60 -6.18
CA VAL A 274 15.93 3.60 -7.64
C VAL A 274 14.71 4.16 -8.36
N VAL A 275 13.50 3.79 -7.95
CA VAL A 275 12.26 4.36 -8.50
C VAL A 275 12.17 5.86 -8.19
N ASP A 276 12.54 6.27 -6.97
CA ASP A 276 12.61 7.66 -6.56
C ASP A 276 13.64 8.45 -7.39
N SER A 277 14.80 7.88 -7.72
CA SER A 277 15.81 8.57 -8.54
C SER A 277 15.31 8.78 -9.97
N TRP A 278 14.64 7.79 -10.57
CA TRP A 278 14.04 7.95 -11.90
C TRP A 278 13.04 9.12 -11.96
N ARG A 279 12.29 9.36 -10.89
CA ARG A 279 11.35 10.48 -10.83
C ARG A 279 12.04 11.84 -10.99
N TRP A 280 13.26 12.01 -10.49
CA TRP A 280 14.02 13.26 -10.59
C TRP A 280 14.85 13.34 -11.87
N ASP A 281 15.31 12.20 -12.37
CA ASP A 281 16.14 12.13 -13.58
C ASP A 281 15.33 12.30 -14.87
N TYR A 282 14.02 12.06 -14.82
CA TYR A 282 13.11 12.21 -15.96
C TYR A 282 12.07 13.32 -15.70
N GLU A 283 12.47 14.58 -15.94
CA GLU A 283 11.60 15.77 -15.84
C GLU A 283 10.33 15.72 -16.71
N GLU A 284 10.25 14.80 -17.68
CA GLU A 284 9.13 14.61 -18.61
C GLU A 284 7.94 13.81 -18.04
N GLY A 285 7.99 13.41 -16.75
CA GLY A 285 6.86 12.78 -16.07
C GLY A 285 6.79 11.24 -16.26
N PRO A 286 5.68 10.59 -15.86
CA PRO A 286 5.57 9.13 -15.80
C PRO A 286 5.75 8.43 -17.16
N ASP A 287 5.57 9.14 -18.27
CA ASP A 287 5.77 8.61 -19.63
C ASP A 287 7.26 8.33 -19.93
N ALA A 288 8.18 9.09 -19.34
CA ALA A 288 9.61 8.88 -19.50
C ALA A 288 10.14 7.68 -18.69
N ILE A 289 9.49 7.35 -17.56
CA ILE A 289 9.77 6.14 -16.78
C ILE A 289 9.33 4.88 -17.56
N GLY A 290 8.24 4.98 -18.34
CA GLY A 290 7.80 3.94 -19.27
C GLY A 290 8.84 3.54 -20.32
N GLY A 291 9.69 4.49 -20.74
CA GLY A 291 10.80 4.22 -21.66
C GLY A 291 11.94 3.39 -21.06
N VAL A 292 12.14 3.48 -19.73
CA VAL A 292 13.21 2.76 -19.01
C VAL A 292 12.76 1.38 -18.55
N LEU A 293 11.52 1.27 -18.09
CA LEU A 293 10.93 0.05 -17.54
C LEU A 293 10.26 -0.84 -18.60
N GLY A 294 10.15 -0.34 -19.84
CA GLY A 294 9.58 -1.06 -20.97
C GLY A 294 8.05 -1.10 -20.98
N HIS A 295 7.51 -1.81 -21.98
CA HIS A 295 6.07 -1.89 -22.25
C HIS A 295 5.18 -2.30 -21.06
N PRO A 296 5.54 -3.26 -20.18
CA PRO A 296 4.66 -3.68 -19.08
C PRO A 296 4.35 -2.54 -18.09
N TYR A 297 5.28 -1.62 -17.90
CA TYR A 297 5.10 -0.46 -17.04
C TYR A 297 4.33 0.66 -17.74
N ALA A 298 4.67 0.93 -19.00
CA ALA A 298 3.95 1.91 -19.82
C ALA A 298 2.46 1.53 -19.99
N ASP A 299 2.16 0.24 -20.15
CA ASP A 299 0.79 -0.29 -20.22
C ASP A 299 0.05 -0.11 -18.90
N MET A 300 0.72 -0.37 -17.76
CA MET A 300 0.13 -0.16 -16.43
C MET A 300 -0.21 1.32 -16.14
N ILE A 301 0.67 2.26 -16.54
CA ILE A 301 0.45 3.71 -16.39
C ILE A 301 -0.62 4.22 -17.37
N ALA A 302 -0.62 3.75 -18.61
CA ALA A 302 -1.64 4.09 -19.62
C ALA A 302 -3.04 3.58 -19.22
N MET A 303 -3.12 2.51 -18.43
CA MET A 303 -4.37 2.00 -17.87
C MET A 303 -4.87 2.85 -16.69
N GLU A 304 -3.97 3.41 -15.87
CA GLU A 304 -4.32 4.30 -14.74
C GLU A 304 -4.98 5.61 -15.23
N THR A 305 -4.47 6.19 -16.31
CA THR A 305 -5.06 7.36 -16.99
C THR A 305 -6.42 7.05 -17.64
N ARG A 306 -6.65 5.80 -18.07
CA ARG A 306 -7.97 5.33 -18.55
C ARG A 306 -8.95 5.08 -17.41
N SER A 307 -8.50 4.61 -16.24
CA SER A 307 -9.36 4.43 -15.06
C SER A 307 -9.86 5.76 -14.46
N THR A 308 -9.08 6.83 -14.57
CA THR A 308 -9.47 8.18 -14.13
C THR A 308 -10.36 8.93 -15.12
N THR A 309 -10.47 8.42 -16.36
CA THR A 309 -11.37 8.94 -17.41
C THR A 309 -12.68 8.17 -17.54
N TRP A 310 -13.05 7.33 -16.57
CA TRP A 310 -14.44 6.83 -16.45
C TRP A 310 -15.39 7.97 -16.05
N LYS A 311 -15.61 8.90 -16.98
CA LYS A 311 -16.92 9.50 -17.17
C LYS A 311 -17.71 8.50 -18.02
N CYS A 312 -18.43 7.59 -17.38
CA CYS A 312 -19.46 6.88 -18.11
C CYS A 312 -20.64 7.82 -18.35
N GLN A 313 -21.02 7.92 -19.63
CA GLN A 313 -22.35 8.33 -20.07
C GLN A 313 -23.43 7.46 -19.41
#